data_AF-A0A956CHE8-F1
#
_entry.id   AF-A0A956CHE8-F1
#
_cell.length_a   1.000
_cell.length_b   1.000
_cell.length_c   1.000
_cell.angle_alpha   90.00
_cell.angle_beta   90.00
_cell.angle_gamma   90.00
#
_symmetry.space_group_name_H-M   'P 1'
#
loop_
_entity.id
_entity.type
_entity.pdbx_description
1 polymer ?
#
loop_
_entity_poly.entity_id
_entity_poly.type
_entity_poly.pdbx_seq_one_letter_code
_entity_poly.pdbx_strand_id
1 'polypeptide(L)'
;MSKRRRILVGIAVAVPVLVGGLWIAIHRVPWLGPMLADGLRAVVGAKAVEKLERFAYGVEDRANRSLRAGEAPTTRWAVPSASAPAVADAGRVPAFSLESVGAMHEKVSTEADGVWVPIEDPLRPKAPAVMLKTLVHPDAARSWAEIFVVALPVKRIRLHLVPGTREPHANAPGAKEVKRPGLIAESDHDRLLAAFNGGFKTVHGAYGLGIDGHTVALPRPLSCTVFATQEGEIGIDTWKQIADREASFAWWRQTPPCVYEDGRMHGSLWDPETRGWGAALGGETVIRRSAIALRKDRQVLYVGVSNHTTARAMADGMHHVGGDTVAQLDVNWSFPKFVVFEKAEGALTAKSVFDGFKIEDGEFLKQPSVRDFFYVTLAP
;
A
#
# COMPACT_ATOMS: atom_id res chain seq x y z
N MET A 1 -5.47 58.55 6.10
CA MET A 1 -5.80 57.15 6.47
C MET A 1 -5.90 57.03 7.99
N SER A 2 -7.01 56.53 8.52
CA SER A 2 -7.20 56.39 9.97
C SER A 2 -6.20 55.39 10.58
N LYS A 3 -5.83 55.59 11.84
CA LYS A 3 -4.89 54.73 12.59
C LYS A 3 -5.30 53.25 12.51
N ARG A 4 -6.61 52.96 12.54
CA ARG A 4 -7.18 51.61 12.35
C ARG A 4 -6.92 51.03 10.95
N ARG A 5 -7.02 51.83 9.88
CA ARG A 5 -6.77 51.37 8.51
C ARG A 5 -5.28 51.06 8.26
N ARG A 6 -4.36 51.82 8.86
CA ARG A 6 -2.92 51.51 8.81
C ARG A 6 -2.57 50.25 9.59
N ILE A 7 -3.21 50.03 10.75
CA ILE A 7 -3.03 48.80 11.53
C ILE A 7 -3.57 47.59 10.76
N LEU A 8 -4.77 47.69 10.16
CA LEU A 8 -5.35 46.61 9.37
C LEU A 8 -4.52 46.28 8.12
N VAL A 9 -4.02 47.28 7.41
CA VAL A 9 -3.11 47.06 6.25
C VAL A 9 -1.76 46.50 6.72
N GLY A 10 -1.23 46.98 7.84
CA GLY A 10 -0.01 46.44 8.45
C GLY A 10 -0.14 44.98 8.83
N ILE A 11 -1.27 44.58 9.43
CA ILE A 11 -1.57 43.18 9.76
C ILE A 11 -1.75 42.36 8.48
N ALA A 12 -2.47 42.88 7.48
CA ALA A 12 -2.72 42.18 6.21
C ALA A 12 -1.44 41.91 5.40
N VAL A 13 -0.39 42.73 5.56
CA VAL A 13 0.92 42.52 4.90
C VAL A 13 1.90 41.75 5.79
N ALA A 14 1.94 42.03 7.08
CA ALA A 14 2.89 41.41 8.00
C ALA A 14 2.59 39.92 8.22
N VAL A 15 1.31 39.53 8.28
CA VAL A 15 0.92 38.13 8.52
C VAL A 15 1.37 37.21 7.38
N PRO A 16 1.11 37.49 6.09
CA PRO A 16 1.62 36.66 4.99
C PRO A 16 3.15 36.60 4.94
N VAL A 17 3.84 37.71 5.22
CA VAL A 17 5.31 37.76 5.23
C VAL A 17 5.89 36.92 6.37
N LEU A 18 5.30 36.98 7.56
CA LEU A 18 5.67 36.14 8.70
C LEU A 18 5.39 34.66 8.44
N VAL A 19 4.22 34.34 7.87
CA VAL A 19 3.85 32.96 7.52
C VAL A 19 4.79 32.41 6.43
N GLY A 20 5.06 33.19 5.39
CA GLY A 20 6.00 32.81 4.33
C GLY A 20 7.45 32.68 4.83
N GLY A 21 7.90 33.60 5.68
CA GLY A 21 9.22 33.53 6.31
C GLY A 21 9.38 32.30 7.21
N LEU A 22 8.36 31.99 8.01
CA LEU A 22 8.33 30.80 8.85
C LEU A 22 8.29 29.51 8.02
N TRP A 23 7.53 29.48 6.93
CA TRP A 23 7.50 28.37 5.99
C TRP A 23 8.87 28.08 5.39
N ILE A 24 9.57 29.12 4.91
CA ILE A 24 10.93 29.01 4.37
C ILE A 24 11.90 28.52 5.44
N ALA A 25 11.82 29.08 6.65
CA ALA A 25 12.71 28.71 7.75
C ALA A 25 12.55 27.23 8.15
N ILE A 26 11.31 26.72 8.25
CA ILE A 26 11.04 25.31 8.58
C ILE A 26 11.57 24.37 7.50
N HIS A 27 11.46 24.72 6.22
CA HIS A 27 11.89 23.87 5.11
C HIS A 27 13.39 23.94 4.80
N ARG A 28 14.09 24.99 5.25
CA ARG A 28 15.55 25.15 5.07
C ARG A 28 16.37 24.71 6.28
N VAL A 29 15.75 24.62 7.46
CA VAL A 29 16.43 24.30 8.72
C VAL A 29 15.79 23.07 9.36
N PRO A 30 16.36 21.86 9.14
CA PRO A 30 15.72 20.59 9.50
C PRO A 30 15.36 20.41 10.98
N TRP A 31 16.07 21.08 11.89
CA TRP A 31 15.81 21.01 13.34
C TRP A 31 14.76 22.00 13.84
N LEU A 32 14.41 23.03 13.05
CA LEU A 32 13.53 24.11 13.48
C LEU A 32 12.06 23.67 13.56
N GLY A 33 11.60 22.86 12.59
CA GLY A 33 10.26 22.28 12.60
C GLY A 33 10.00 21.41 13.85
N PRO A 34 10.85 20.40 14.12
CA PRO A 34 10.77 19.59 15.34
C PRO A 34 10.83 20.42 16.63
N MET A 35 11.75 21.39 16.74
CA MET A 35 11.88 22.23 17.94
C MET A 35 10.63 23.10 18.18
N LEU A 36 10.06 23.70 17.13
CA LEU A 36 8.84 24.49 17.26
C LEU A 36 7.64 23.60 17.64
N ALA A 37 7.54 22.41 17.06
CA ALA A 37 6.48 21.45 17.40
C ALA A 37 6.60 20.96 18.85
N ASP A 38 7.82 20.67 19.32
CA ASP A 38 8.07 20.22 20.69
C ASP A 38 7.87 21.34 21.72
N GLY A 39 8.26 22.57 21.38
CA GLY A 39 7.94 23.77 22.18
C GLY A 39 6.43 24.03 22.27
N LEU A 40 5.70 23.88 21.16
CA LEU A 40 4.24 23.99 21.16
C LEU A 40 3.60 22.88 22.01
N ARG A 41 4.13 21.64 21.97
CA ARG A 41 3.63 20.50 22.75
C ARG A 41 3.87 20.69 24.24
N ALA A 42 4.98 21.31 24.63
CA ALA A 42 5.31 21.63 26.01
C ALA A 42 4.41 22.72 26.61
N VAL A 43 3.99 23.71 25.80
CA VAL A 43 3.19 24.86 26.29
C VAL A 43 1.69 24.63 26.19
N VAL A 44 1.22 24.03 25.09
CA VAL A 44 -0.23 23.92 24.78
C VAL A 44 -0.77 22.50 25.04
N GLY A 45 0.13 21.53 25.25
CA GLY A 45 -0.20 20.12 25.46
C GLY A 45 -0.39 19.37 24.14
N ALA A 46 0.06 18.11 24.10
CA ALA A 46 0.08 17.28 22.89
C ALA A 46 -1.28 17.21 22.16
N LYS A 47 -2.39 17.14 22.89
CA LYS A 47 -3.75 17.08 22.32
C LYS A 47 -4.19 18.38 21.64
N ALA A 48 -3.69 19.53 22.08
CA ALA A 48 -4.03 20.82 21.48
C ALA A 48 -3.17 21.10 20.23
N VAL A 49 -1.91 20.70 20.26
CA VAL A 49 -1.03 20.71 19.07
C VAL A 49 -1.59 19.81 18.00
N GLU A 50 -2.01 18.60 18.35
CA GLU A 50 -2.68 17.68 17.42
C GLU A 50 -3.95 18.31 16.81
N LYS A 51 -4.75 19.04 17.61
CA LYS A 51 -5.92 19.79 17.11
C LYS A 51 -5.53 20.89 16.13
N LEU A 52 -4.44 21.61 16.39
CA LEU A 52 -3.94 22.69 15.54
C LEU A 52 -3.35 22.16 14.23
N GLU A 53 -2.53 21.11 14.30
CA GLU A 53 -2.01 20.38 13.15
C GLU A 53 -3.17 19.90 12.27
N ARG A 54 -4.21 19.28 12.86
CA ARG A 54 -5.44 18.89 12.13
C ARG A 54 -6.12 20.06 11.43
N PHE A 55 -6.23 21.20 12.10
CA PHE A 55 -6.83 22.39 11.48
C PHE A 55 -6.00 22.87 10.29
N ALA A 56 -4.67 22.94 10.42
CA ALA A 56 -3.77 23.35 9.36
C ALA A 56 -3.84 22.42 8.15
N TYR A 57 -3.78 21.10 8.35
CA TYR A 57 -3.91 20.13 7.26
C TYR A 57 -5.31 20.13 6.64
N GLY A 58 -6.37 20.32 7.44
CA GLY A 58 -7.72 20.48 6.91
C GLY A 58 -7.87 21.72 6.02
N VAL A 59 -7.13 22.80 6.32
CA VAL A 59 -7.06 24.00 5.49
C VAL A 59 -6.24 23.75 4.22
N GLU A 60 -5.08 23.09 4.34
CA GLU A 60 -4.23 22.73 3.20
C GLU A 60 -4.96 21.79 2.22
N ASP A 61 -5.60 20.74 2.72
CA ASP A 61 -6.39 19.81 1.91
C ASP A 61 -7.58 20.51 1.24
N ARG A 62 -8.26 21.42 1.93
CA ARG A 62 -9.32 22.23 1.33
C ARG A 62 -8.77 23.16 0.25
N ALA A 63 -7.60 23.75 0.46
CA ALA A 63 -6.92 24.57 -0.53
C ALA A 63 -6.51 23.74 -1.75
N ASN A 64 -5.87 22.58 -1.56
CA ASN A 64 -5.49 21.67 -2.65
C ASN A 64 -6.71 21.18 -3.44
N ARG A 65 -7.80 20.78 -2.77
CA ARG A 65 -9.07 20.44 -3.44
C ARG A 65 -9.64 21.60 -4.25
N SER A 66 -9.55 22.83 -3.74
CA SER A 66 -10.06 24.01 -4.45
C SER A 66 -9.17 24.41 -5.63
N LEU A 67 -7.85 24.37 -5.44
CA LEU A 67 -6.85 24.76 -6.44
C LEU A 67 -6.73 23.73 -7.56
N ARG A 68 -6.97 22.45 -7.27
CA ARG A 68 -6.90 21.32 -8.21
C ARG A 68 -8.25 20.76 -8.61
N ALA A 69 -9.36 21.45 -8.29
CA ALA A 69 -10.72 21.00 -8.58
C ALA A 69 -10.98 20.73 -10.08
N GLY A 70 -10.20 21.33 -10.97
CA GLY A 70 -10.30 21.16 -12.43
C GLY A 70 -9.22 20.26 -13.03
N GLU A 71 -8.39 19.60 -12.23
CA GLU A 71 -7.38 18.67 -12.73
C GLU A 71 -8.07 17.40 -13.25
N ALA A 72 -7.91 17.12 -14.55
CA ALA A 72 -8.47 15.93 -15.15
C ALA A 72 -7.76 14.67 -14.62
N PRO A 73 -8.47 13.55 -14.40
CA PRO A 73 -7.85 12.30 -14.00
C PRO A 73 -6.87 11.83 -15.07
N THR A 74 -5.76 11.25 -14.64
CA THR A 74 -4.69 10.84 -15.56
C THR A 74 -4.88 9.40 -16.01
N THR A 75 -4.91 9.17 -17.32
CA THR A 75 -4.80 7.81 -17.87
C THR A 75 -3.34 7.37 -17.80
N ARG A 76 -3.09 6.21 -17.19
CA ARG A 76 -1.73 5.70 -16.95
C ARG A 76 -1.23 4.73 -18.01
N TRP A 77 -2.13 4.14 -18.78
CA TRP A 77 -1.82 3.27 -19.90
C TRP A 77 -2.99 3.18 -20.87
N ALA A 78 -2.69 2.83 -22.12
CA ALA A 78 -3.72 2.49 -23.09
C ALA A 78 -4.41 1.16 -22.68
N VAL A 79 -5.72 1.11 -22.85
CA VAL A 79 -6.48 -0.14 -22.81
C VAL A 79 -6.37 -0.80 -24.17
N PRO A 80 -5.90 -2.05 -24.28
CA PRO A 80 -5.93 -2.77 -25.55
C PRO A 80 -7.38 -2.86 -26.04
N SER A 81 -7.65 -2.41 -27.28
CA SER A 81 -8.95 -2.64 -27.90
C SER A 81 -9.20 -4.15 -27.95
N ALA A 82 -10.39 -4.60 -27.53
CA ALA A 82 -10.75 -6.01 -27.45
C ALA A 82 -10.47 -6.69 -28.80
N SER A 83 -9.31 -7.33 -28.90
CA SER A 83 -8.92 -8.08 -30.07
C SER A 83 -9.72 -9.38 -30.03
N ALA A 84 -10.27 -9.78 -31.18
CA ALA A 84 -11.03 -11.00 -31.37
C ALA A 84 -10.39 -12.20 -30.61
N PRO A 85 -11.20 -13.11 -30.05
CA PRO A 85 -10.69 -14.21 -29.22
C PRO A 85 -9.58 -14.94 -29.96
N ALA A 86 -8.39 -14.97 -29.37
CA ALA A 86 -7.32 -15.82 -29.85
C ALA A 86 -7.84 -17.26 -29.87
N VAL A 87 -7.74 -17.92 -31.02
CA VAL A 87 -8.11 -19.31 -31.19
C VAL A 87 -7.44 -20.11 -30.08
N ALA A 88 -8.25 -20.73 -29.22
CA ALA A 88 -7.76 -21.52 -28.12
C ALA A 88 -6.96 -22.70 -28.68
N ASP A 89 -5.65 -22.65 -28.51
CA ASP A 89 -4.78 -23.77 -28.84
C ASP A 89 -5.04 -24.88 -27.81
N ALA A 90 -5.62 -25.99 -28.26
CA ALA A 90 -6.08 -27.10 -27.44
C ALA A 90 -4.85 -27.82 -26.83
N GLY A 91 -4.38 -27.31 -25.69
CA GLY A 91 -3.18 -27.79 -25.01
C GLY A 91 -2.47 -26.70 -24.20
N ARG A 92 -2.77 -25.42 -24.43
CA ARG A 92 -2.18 -24.30 -23.68
C ARG A 92 -3.07 -23.92 -22.49
N VAL A 93 -2.46 -23.78 -21.29
CA VAL A 93 -3.15 -23.23 -20.11
C VAL A 93 -3.72 -21.85 -20.50
N PRO A 94 -5.04 -21.61 -20.33
CA PRO A 94 -5.66 -20.36 -20.77
C PRO A 94 -5.06 -19.18 -20.00
N ALA A 95 -4.90 -18.03 -20.67
CA ALA A 95 -4.44 -16.81 -20.03
C ALA A 95 -5.36 -16.43 -18.86
N PHE A 96 -4.78 -15.91 -17.78
CA PHE A 96 -5.58 -15.37 -16.68
C PHE A 96 -6.35 -14.15 -17.18
N SER A 97 -7.65 -14.10 -16.88
CA SER A 97 -8.54 -13.00 -17.28
C SER A 97 -9.56 -12.73 -16.18
N LEU A 98 -10.01 -11.48 -16.12
CA LEU A 98 -11.05 -11.00 -15.21
C LEU A 98 -11.97 -10.05 -15.98
N GLU A 99 -13.24 -10.05 -15.61
CA GLU A 99 -14.20 -9.07 -16.12
C GLU A 99 -13.86 -7.68 -15.59
N SER A 100 -14.11 -6.65 -16.41
CA SER A 100 -13.94 -5.27 -15.98
C SER A 100 -14.96 -4.93 -14.90
N VAL A 101 -14.50 -4.24 -13.86
CA VAL A 101 -15.36 -3.74 -12.78
C VAL A 101 -15.90 -2.34 -13.05
N GLY A 102 -15.47 -1.72 -14.16
CA GLY A 102 -15.81 -0.34 -14.52
C GLY A 102 -15.28 0.71 -13.55
N ALA A 103 -15.63 1.96 -13.84
CA ALA A 103 -15.29 3.10 -13.01
C ALA A 103 -16.03 3.07 -11.66
N MET A 104 -15.31 3.35 -10.57
CA MET A 104 -15.93 3.55 -9.25
C MET A 104 -16.71 4.88 -9.19
N HIS A 105 -16.20 5.91 -9.87
CA HIS A 105 -16.80 7.24 -9.91
C HIS A 105 -16.68 7.84 -11.32
N GLU A 106 -17.79 7.86 -12.06
CA GLU A 106 -17.82 8.29 -13.48
C GLU A 106 -17.17 9.66 -13.74
N LYS A 107 -17.32 10.61 -12.81
CA LYS A 107 -16.86 12.00 -12.99
C LYS A 107 -15.36 12.20 -12.82
N VAL A 108 -14.68 11.28 -12.14
CA VAL A 108 -13.24 11.39 -11.82
C VAL A 108 -12.45 10.17 -12.30
N SER A 109 -13.06 9.34 -13.14
CA SER A 109 -12.44 8.17 -13.75
C SER A 109 -11.96 8.43 -15.17
N THR A 110 -11.15 7.52 -15.68
CA THR A 110 -10.77 7.41 -17.08
C THR A 110 -11.40 6.16 -17.71
N GLU A 111 -11.32 6.01 -19.03
CA GLU A 111 -11.75 4.79 -19.72
C GLU A 111 -10.93 3.54 -19.31
N ALA A 112 -9.76 3.74 -18.69
CA ALA A 112 -8.92 2.66 -18.19
C ALA A 112 -9.33 2.16 -16.80
N ASP A 113 -10.18 2.90 -16.08
CA ASP A 113 -10.56 2.56 -14.72
C ASP A 113 -11.33 1.22 -14.65
N GLY A 114 -10.85 0.31 -13.81
CA GLY A 114 -11.45 -1.00 -13.62
C GLY A 114 -11.30 -1.95 -14.81
N VAL A 115 -10.57 -1.58 -15.87
CA VAL A 115 -10.25 -2.48 -16.98
C VAL A 115 -8.96 -3.24 -16.67
N TRP A 116 -9.00 -4.57 -16.73
CA TRP A 116 -7.85 -5.42 -16.47
C TRP A 116 -6.99 -5.58 -17.71
N VAL A 117 -5.72 -5.19 -17.59
CA VAL A 117 -4.71 -5.27 -18.65
C VAL A 117 -3.65 -6.30 -18.26
N PRO A 118 -3.27 -7.25 -19.13
CA PRO A 118 -2.19 -8.17 -18.86
C PRO A 118 -0.86 -7.48 -18.54
N ILE A 119 -0.15 -7.96 -17.52
CA ILE A 119 1.24 -7.61 -17.27
C ILE A 119 2.09 -8.68 -17.95
N GLU A 120 2.93 -8.28 -18.90
CA GLU A 120 3.93 -9.17 -19.49
C GLU A 120 4.98 -9.53 -18.44
N ASP A 121 5.36 -10.81 -18.41
CA ASP A 121 6.44 -11.31 -17.58
C ASP A 121 7.79 -11.09 -18.28
N PRO A 122 8.65 -10.16 -17.80
CA PRO A 122 9.90 -9.84 -18.49
C PRO A 122 10.90 -11.01 -18.49
N LEU A 123 10.79 -11.95 -17.55
CA LEU A 123 11.64 -13.14 -17.51
C LEU A 123 11.17 -14.23 -18.47
N ARG A 124 9.89 -14.20 -18.87
CA ARG A 124 9.25 -15.17 -19.74
C ARG A 124 8.41 -14.45 -20.81
N PRO A 125 9.07 -13.69 -21.71
CA PRO A 125 8.37 -12.98 -22.76
C PRO A 125 7.56 -13.98 -23.60
N LYS A 126 6.34 -13.59 -24.01
CA LYS A 126 5.37 -14.41 -24.78
C LYS A 126 4.70 -15.57 -24.03
N ALA A 127 5.02 -15.81 -22.75
CA ALA A 127 4.22 -16.72 -21.93
C ALA A 127 2.82 -16.12 -21.68
N PRO A 128 1.77 -16.95 -21.49
CA PRO A 128 0.45 -16.45 -21.10
C PRO A 128 0.57 -15.63 -19.81
N ALA A 129 0.01 -14.43 -19.80
CA ALA A 129 0.08 -13.57 -18.63
C ALA A 129 -0.61 -14.22 -17.42
N VAL A 130 0.07 -14.16 -16.28
CA VAL A 130 -0.42 -14.64 -14.98
C VAL A 130 -0.77 -13.49 -14.04
N MET A 131 -0.45 -12.26 -14.41
CA MET A 131 -0.79 -11.06 -13.64
C MET A 131 -1.57 -10.10 -14.52
N LEU A 132 -2.56 -9.45 -13.95
CA LEU A 132 -3.31 -8.36 -14.59
C LEU A 132 -3.13 -7.09 -13.76
N LYS A 133 -3.06 -5.93 -14.40
CA LYS A 133 -3.11 -4.63 -13.73
C LYS A 133 -4.39 -3.87 -14.06
N THR A 134 -4.85 -3.06 -13.14
CA THR A 134 -5.89 -2.06 -13.38
C THR A 134 -5.61 -0.79 -12.57
N LEU A 135 -6.36 0.27 -12.87
CA LEU A 135 -6.33 1.57 -12.24
C LEU A 135 -7.72 1.84 -11.65
N VAL A 136 -7.78 2.50 -10.50
CA VAL A 136 -9.03 3.00 -9.92
C VAL A 136 -8.77 4.40 -9.37
N HIS A 137 -9.69 5.33 -9.64
CA HIS A 137 -9.77 6.63 -8.97
C HIS A 137 -10.83 6.56 -7.85
N PRO A 138 -10.42 6.25 -6.59
CA PRO A 138 -11.36 5.93 -5.51
C PRO A 138 -11.98 7.14 -4.80
N ASP A 139 -11.58 8.36 -5.17
CA ASP A 139 -11.94 9.56 -4.42
C ASP A 139 -12.63 10.58 -5.33
N ALA A 140 -13.95 10.66 -5.24
CA ALA A 140 -14.77 11.60 -6.00
C ALA A 140 -14.38 13.08 -5.77
N ALA A 141 -13.67 13.41 -4.69
CA ALA A 141 -13.21 14.77 -4.40
C ALA A 141 -11.75 15.03 -4.82
N ARG A 142 -11.01 14.00 -5.25
CA ARG A 142 -9.59 14.08 -5.62
C ARG A 142 -9.33 13.22 -6.86
N SER A 143 -9.49 13.80 -8.04
CA SER A 143 -9.25 13.14 -9.34
C SER A 143 -7.82 12.66 -9.55
N TRP A 144 -6.85 13.16 -8.76
CA TRP A 144 -5.45 12.69 -8.79
C TRP A 144 -5.16 11.56 -7.78
N ALA A 145 -6.13 11.19 -6.94
CA ALA A 145 -6.01 10.02 -6.07
C ALA A 145 -6.26 8.78 -6.92
N GLU A 146 -5.27 7.91 -6.99
CA GLU A 146 -5.30 6.71 -7.82
C GLU A 146 -4.80 5.50 -7.03
N ILE A 147 -5.35 4.33 -7.35
CA ILE A 147 -4.89 3.04 -6.87
C ILE A 147 -4.51 2.21 -8.09
N PHE A 148 -3.29 1.73 -8.08
CA PHE A 148 -2.80 0.73 -8.99
C PHE A 148 -3.00 -0.65 -8.37
N VAL A 149 -3.74 -1.52 -9.04
CA VAL A 149 -4.05 -2.86 -8.52
C VAL A 149 -3.49 -3.93 -9.44
N VAL A 150 -2.81 -4.93 -8.87
CA VAL A 150 -2.42 -6.16 -9.56
C VAL A 150 -3.26 -7.31 -9.07
N ALA A 151 -3.86 -8.08 -9.99
CA ALA A 151 -4.58 -9.31 -9.69
C ALA A 151 -3.73 -10.54 -10.01
N LEU A 152 -3.78 -11.52 -9.11
CA LEU A 152 -2.99 -12.75 -9.12
C LEU A 152 -3.91 -13.98 -8.93
N PRO A 153 -3.87 -14.98 -9.82
CA PRO A 153 -4.65 -16.21 -9.67
C PRO A 153 -3.98 -17.15 -8.66
N VAL A 154 -4.59 -17.32 -7.49
CA VAL A 154 -4.02 -18.04 -6.33
C VAL A 154 -3.53 -19.45 -6.68
N LYS A 155 -4.25 -20.17 -7.56
CA LYS A 155 -3.88 -21.53 -7.98
C LYS A 155 -2.58 -21.62 -8.79
N ARG A 156 -2.14 -20.53 -9.43
CA ARG A 156 -0.97 -20.53 -10.33
C ARG A 156 0.26 -19.86 -9.71
N ILE A 157 0.16 -19.41 -8.47
CA ILE A 157 1.22 -18.70 -7.79
C ILE A 157 1.52 -19.30 -6.41
N ARG A 158 2.65 -18.91 -5.85
CA ARG A 158 2.95 -19.02 -4.42
C ARG A 158 3.26 -17.63 -3.90
N LEU A 159 2.69 -17.30 -2.75
CA LEU A 159 2.99 -16.08 -2.02
C LEU A 159 3.94 -16.44 -0.88
N HIS A 160 5.05 -15.73 -0.81
CA HIS A 160 6.10 -15.94 0.16
C HIS A 160 6.27 -14.69 1.01
N LEU A 161 6.67 -14.88 2.26
CA LEU A 161 7.02 -13.80 3.19
C LEU A 161 8.51 -13.89 3.51
N VAL A 162 9.22 -12.78 3.35
CA VAL A 162 10.59 -12.64 3.84
C VAL A 162 10.59 -11.73 5.06
N PRO A 163 10.98 -12.21 6.25
CA PRO A 163 11.18 -11.33 7.39
C PRO A 163 12.35 -10.39 7.12
N GLY A 164 12.16 -9.10 7.36
CA GLY A 164 13.23 -8.11 7.20
C GLY A 164 14.34 -8.34 8.19
N THR A 165 15.55 -7.82 7.93
CA THR A 165 16.71 -8.00 8.82
C THR A 165 16.50 -7.42 10.22
N ARG A 166 15.57 -6.47 10.39
CA ARG A 166 15.24 -5.88 11.69
C ARG A 166 13.76 -5.94 12.03
N GLU A 167 12.87 -5.72 11.05
CA GLU A 167 11.45 -5.55 11.31
C GLU A 167 10.56 -6.63 10.67
N PRO A 168 9.50 -7.06 11.36
CA PRO A 168 9.12 -6.70 12.75
C PRO A 168 10.15 -7.19 13.78
N HIS A 169 10.27 -6.52 14.93
CA HIS A 169 11.25 -6.87 15.96
C HIS A 169 10.97 -8.29 16.45
N ALA A 170 12.04 -9.09 16.53
CA ALA A 170 12.01 -10.43 17.11
C ALA A 170 11.87 -10.34 18.64
N ASN A 171 10.63 -10.24 19.13
CA ASN A 171 10.33 -10.06 20.56
C ASN A 171 9.62 -11.26 21.19
N ALA A 172 9.28 -12.29 20.42
CA ALA A 172 8.76 -13.56 20.94
C ALA A 172 9.88 -14.53 21.37
N PRO A 173 9.60 -15.47 22.29
CA PRO A 173 10.55 -16.55 22.63
C PRO A 173 10.97 -17.35 21.39
N GLY A 174 12.25 -17.68 21.26
CA GLY A 174 12.78 -18.40 20.09
C GLY A 174 12.92 -17.57 18.80
N ALA A 175 12.41 -16.33 18.76
CA ALA A 175 12.41 -15.49 17.56
C ALA A 175 13.81 -15.18 16.98
N LYS A 176 14.88 -15.34 17.79
CA LYS A 176 16.27 -15.14 17.35
C LYS A 176 16.79 -16.27 16.48
N GLU A 177 16.15 -17.43 16.49
CA GLU A 177 16.54 -18.61 15.70
C GLU A 177 16.05 -18.50 14.24
N VAL A 178 15.06 -17.64 13.99
CA VAL A 178 14.52 -17.39 12.66
C VAL A 178 15.57 -16.70 11.80
N LYS A 179 15.86 -17.27 10.63
CA LYS A 179 16.72 -16.64 9.63
C LYS A 179 16.01 -15.45 9.00
N ARG A 180 16.69 -14.31 8.97
CA ARG A 180 16.13 -13.04 8.47
C ARG A 180 17.04 -12.39 7.46
N PRO A 181 17.25 -13.03 6.28
CA PRO A 181 18.19 -12.53 5.28
C PRO A 181 17.73 -11.19 4.69
N GLY A 182 16.43 -10.89 4.70
CA GLY A 182 15.89 -9.71 4.02
C GLY A 182 16.07 -9.78 2.50
N LEU A 183 16.27 -10.97 1.94
CA LEU A 183 16.50 -11.21 0.52
C LEU A 183 15.60 -12.34 0.04
N ILE A 184 15.21 -12.27 -1.22
CA ILE A 184 14.58 -13.38 -1.93
C ILE A 184 15.61 -14.50 -2.05
N ALA A 185 15.17 -15.74 -1.86
CA ALA A 185 16.04 -16.91 -2.01
C ALA A 185 16.43 -17.11 -3.48
N GLU A 186 17.72 -17.37 -3.74
CA GLU A 186 18.22 -17.60 -5.11
C GLU A 186 17.51 -18.78 -5.81
N SER A 187 17.10 -19.79 -5.05
CA SER A 187 16.35 -20.95 -5.56
C SER A 187 15.01 -20.60 -6.18
N ASP A 188 14.44 -19.44 -5.85
CA ASP A 188 13.16 -18.98 -6.38
C ASP A 188 13.30 -18.09 -7.62
N HIS A 189 14.52 -17.65 -7.95
CA HIS A 189 14.76 -16.64 -8.99
C HIS A 189 14.19 -17.04 -10.36
N ASP A 190 14.28 -18.31 -10.73
CA ASP A 190 13.77 -18.81 -12.01
C ASP A 190 12.24 -18.81 -12.11
N ARG A 191 11.53 -18.67 -11.00
CA ARG A 191 10.06 -18.67 -10.93
C ARG A 191 9.47 -17.33 -10.46
N LEU A 192 10.31 -16.33 -10.19
CA LEU A 192 9.86 -15.02 -9.69
C LEU A 192 8.92 -14.30 -10.65
N LEU A 193 7.86 -13.71 -10.10
CA LEU A 193 6.92 -12.87 -10.82
C LEU A 193 6.97 -11.43 -10.32
N ALA A 194 6.88 -11.24 -9.00
CA ALA A 194 6.76 -9.91 -8.40
C ALA A 194 7.21 -9.88 -6.94
N ALA A 195 7.42 -8.68 -6.41
CA ALA A 195 7.56 -8.43 -4.97
C ALA A 195 6.90 -7.10 -4.58
N PHE A 196 6.49 -7.01 -3.32
CA PHE A 196 5.84 -5.83 -2.76
C PHE A 196 6.07 -5.77 -1.25
N ASN A 197 5.90 -4.58 -0.67
CA ASN A 197 6.19 -4.35 0.75
C ASN A 197 5.32 -5.19 1.69
N GLY A 198 5.85 -5.41 2.90
CA GLY A 198 5.19 -6.18 3.95
C GLY A 198 4.29 -5.35 4.87
N GLY A 199 4.17 -5.84 6.10
CA GLY A 199 3.36 -5.24 7.14
C GLY A 199 4.03 -4.03 7.82
N PHE A 200 3.30 -3.45 8.78
CA PHE A 200 3.75 -2.30 9.54
C PHE A 200 4.91 -2.63 10.48
N LYS A 201 5.72 -1.60 10.77
CA LYS A 201 6.74 -1.68 11.83
C LYS A 201 6.13 -2.04 13.17
N THR A 202 6.95 -2.65 14.02
CA THR A 202 6.57 -3.05 15.38
C THR A 202 6.09 -1.87 16.21
N VAL A 203 6.76 -0.71 16.09
CA VAL A 203 6.40 0.51 16.83
C VAL A 203 5.04 1.09 16.44
N HIS A 204 4.45 0.66 15.32
CA HIS A 204 3.18 1.16 14.79
C HIS A 204 1.98 0.25 15.09
N GLY A 205 2.15 -0.76 15.95
CA GLY A 205 1.02 -1.58 16.40
C GLY A 205 1.39 -2.96 16.93
N ALA A 206 2.68 -3.32 16.95
CA ALA A 206 3.18 -4.63 17.40
C ALA A 206 2.43 -5.80 16.72
N TYR A 207 2.19 -5.67 15.42
CA TYR A 207 1.53 -6.70 14.64
C TYR A 207 2.45 -7.90 14.46
N GLY A 208 1.92 -9.08 14.73
CA GLY A 208 2.70 -10.30 14.76
C GLY A 208 3.22 -10.78 13.40
N LEU A 209 4.15 -11.72 13.47
CA LEU A 209 4.70 -12.47 12.36
C LEU A 209 5.06 -13.86 12.88
N GLY A 210 4.65 -14.89 12.15
CA GLY A 210 5.13 -16.27 12.32
C GLY A 210 5.63 -16.82 11.00
N ILE A 211 6.70 -17.61 11.04
CA ILE A 211 7.31 -18.23 9.86
C ILE A 211 8.06 -19.49 10.28
N ASP A 212 7.98 -20.55 9.46
CA ASP A 212 8.69 -21.82 9.68
C ASP A 212 8.45 -22.40 11.08
N GLY A 213 7.21 -22.34 11.57
CA GLY A 213 6.82 -22.82 12.91
C GLY A 213 7.30 -21.95 14.08
N HIS A 214 7.96 -20.83 13.82
CA HIS A 214 8.44 -19.90 14.85
C HIS A 214 7.64 -18.60 14.85
N THR A 215 7.25 -18.14 16.03
CA THR A 215 6.71 -16.79 16.22
C THR A 215 7.86 -15.80 16.32
N VAL A 216 7.90 -14.81 15.43
CA VAL A 216 8.86 -13.69 15.48
C VAL A 216 8.32 -12.55 16.33
N ALA A 217 7.04 -12.20 16.12
CA ALA A 217 6.31 -11.22 16.89
C ALA A 217 4.94 -11.78 17.26
N LEU A 218 4.52 -11.59 18.51
CA LEU A 218 3.29 -12.19 19.04
C LEU A 218 2.03 -11.71 18.30
N PRO A 219 1.05 -12.60 18.06
CA PRO A 219 -0.18 -12.22 17.37
C PRO A 219 -1.11 -11.39 18.25
N ARG A 220 -1.89 -10.53 17.61
CA ARG A 220 -2.99 -9.75 18.19
C ARG A 220 -4.34 -10.33 17.75
N PRO A 221 -5.32 -10.52 18.65
CA PRO A 221 -6.59 -11.18 18.30
C PRO A 221 -7.40 -10.52 17.18
N LEU A 222 -7.42 -9.19 17.13
CA LEU A 222 -8.26 -8.42 16.21
C LEU A 222 -7.51 -7.90 14.97
N SER A 223 -6.28 -8.37 14.76
CA SER A 223 -5.49 -7.97 13.60
C SER A 223 -5.87 -8.76 12.36
N CYS A 224 -5.92 -8.08 11.22
CA CYS A 224 -6.00 -8.76 9.93
C CYS A 224 -4.72 -9.54 9.71
N THR A 225 -4.85 -10.80 9.28
CA THR A 225 -3.71 -11.69 9.12
C THR A 225 -3.70 -12.24 7.71
N VAL A 226 -2.63 -11.95 6.97
CA VAL A 226 -2.33 -12.62 5.71
C VAL A 226 -1.52 -13.88 6.05
N PHE A 227 -1.86 -15.01 5.47
CA PHE A 227 -1.13 -16.26 5.73
C PHE A 227 -1.02 -17.12 4.47
N ALA A 228 -0.04 -18.02 4.50
CA ALA A 228 -0.04 -19.19 3.64
C ALA A 228 0.11 -20.47 4.47
N THR A 229 -0.64 -21.51 4.14
CA THR A 229 -0.48 -22.83 4.74
C THR A 229 0.71 -23.58 4.14
N GLN A 230 1.15 -24.64 4.80
CA GLN A 230 2.19 -25.54 4.27
C GLN A 230 1.79 -26.20 2.95
N GLU A 231 0.49 -26.35 2.70
CA GLU A 231 -0.10 -26.86 1.46
C GLU A 231 -0.24 -25.78 0.37
N GLY A 232 0.06 -24.52 0.70
CA GLY A 232 0.00 -23.39 -0.22
C GLY A 232 -1.37 -22.72 -0.35
N GLU A 233 -2.32 -22.98 0.56
CA GLU A 233 -3.54 -22.16 0.68
C GLU A 233 -3.12 -20.74 1.09
N ILE A 234 -3.62 -19.73 0.38
CA ILE A 234 -3.44 -18.32 0.75
C ILE A 234 -4.75 -17.81 1.35
N GLY A 235 -4.66 -17.14 2.51
CA GLY A 235 -5.82 -16.57 3.19
C GLY A 235 -5.55 -15.19 3.77
N ILE A 236 -6.65 -14.48 4.04
CA ILE A 236 -6.67 -13.20 4.75
C ILE A 236 -7.89 -13.22 5.66
N ASP A 237 -7.67 -13.25 6.97
CA ASP A 237 -8.74 -13.29 7.97
C ASP A 237 -8.26 -12.63 9.29
N THR A 238 -9.19 -12.24 10.16
CA THR A 238 -8.88 -11.79 11.52
C THR A 238 -8.29 -12.94 12.35
N TRP A 239 -7.18 -12.69 13.05
CA TRP A 239 -6.45 -13.73 13.78
C TRP A 239 -7.30 -14.60 14.70
N LYS A 240 -8.22 -13.98 15.46
CA LYS A 240 -9.11 -14.70 16.39
C LYS A 240 -9.90 -15.83 15.71
N GLN A 241 -10.19 -15.71 14.41
CA GLN A 241 -10.95 -16.70 13.64
C GLN A 241 -10.10 -17.88 13.15
N ILE A 242 -8.77 -17.70 13.10
CA ILE A 242 -7.83 -18.64 12.47
C ILE A 242 -6.70 -19.08 13.40
N ALA A 243 -6.70 -18.63 14.66
CA ALA A 243 -5.62 -18.89 15.62
C ALA A 243 -5.45 -20.39 15.93
N ASP A 244 -6.55 -21.15 15.89
CA ASP A 244 -6.55 -22.61 16.04
C ASP A 244 -5.86 -23.34 14.87
N ARG A 245 -5.69 -22.66 13.73
CA ARG A 245 -5.00 -23.17 12.54
C ARG A 245 -3.51 -22.84 12.51
N GLU A 246 -2.94 -22.16 13.51
CA GLU A 246 -1.56 -21.63 13.46
C GLU A 246 -0.52 -22.69 13.06
N ALA A 247 -0.65 -23.92 13.56
CA ALA A 247 0.27 -25.01 13.25
C ALA A 247 0.28 -25.44 11.77
N SER A 248 -0.78 -25.13 11.00
CA SER A 248 -0.84 -25.40 9.55
C SER A 248 -0.15 -24.33 8.71
N PHE A 249 0.19 -23.18 9.30
CA PHE A 249 0.76 -22.06 8.56
C PHE A 249 2.25 -22.30 8.27
N ALA A 250 2.64 -22.12 7.00
CA ALA A 250 4.04 -21.96 6.64
C ALA A 250 4.54 -20.59 7.13
N TRP A 251 3.69 -19.57 6.98
CA TRP A 251 3.91 -18.24 7.52
C TRP A 251 2.58 -17.51 7.71
N TRP A 252 2.57 -16.54 8.62
CA TRP A 252 1.49 -15.58 8.80
C TRP A 252 2.05 -14.21 9.16
N ARG A 253 1.37 -13.16 8.70
CA ARG A 253 1.76 -11.77 8.94
C ARG A 253 0.55 -10.91 9.23
N GLN A 254 0.59 -10.25 10.39
CA GLN A 254 -0.46 -9.36 10.81
C GLN A 254 -0.27 -7.92 10.33
N THR A 255 -1.40 -7.24 10.17
CA THR A 255 -1.52 -5.81 9.95
C THR A 255 -2.54 -5.24 10.96
N PRO A 256 -2.93 -3.94 10.87
CA PRO A 256 -4.11 -3.45 11.58
C PRO A 256 -5.36 -4.30 11.29
N PRO A 257 -6.48 -4.10 12.02
CA PRO A 257 -7.74 -4.81 11.73
C PRO A 257 -8.11 -4.74 10.25
N CYS A 258 -8.80 -5.74 9.71
CA CYS A 258 -9.14 -5.73 8.28
C CYS A 258 -9.97 -4.48 7.96
N VAL A 259 -9.70 -3.83 6.82
CA VAL A 259 -10.50 -2.67 6.39
C VAL A 259 -11.83 -3.10 5.79
N TYR A 260 -11.85 -4.28 5.17
CA TYR A 260 -13.03 -5.06 4.84
C TYR A 260 -12.82 -6.51 5.27
N GLU A 261 -13.86 -7.18 5.76
CA GLU A 261 -13.86 -8.61 6.06
C GLU A 261 -15.25 -9.17 5.70
N ASP A 262 -15.29 -10.27 4.94
CA ASP A 262 -16.53 -10.85 4.40
C ASP A 262 -17.42 -9.83 3.66
N GLY A 263 -16.79 -8.93 2.89
CA GLY A 263 -17.45 -7.86 2.16
C GLY A 263 -18.03 -6.75 3.05
N ARG A 264 -17.72 -6.74 4.35
CA ARG A 264 -18.18 -5.71 5.30
C ARG A 264 -17.04 -4.79 5.68
N MET A 265 -17.26 -3.50 5.49
CA MET A 265 -16.30 -2.49 5.90
C MET A 265 -16.21 -2.39 7.43
N HIS A 266 -14.99 -2.24 7.94
CA HIS A 266 -14.75 -1.99 9.35
C HIS A 266 -15.34 -0.64 9.81
N GLY A 267 -16.07 -0.64 10.93
CA GLY A 267 -16.85 0.52 11.40
C GLY A 267 -16.04 1.81 11.62
N SER A 268 -14.79 1.72 12.08
CA SER A 268 -13.95 2.92 12.26
C SER A 268 -13.58 3.65 10.95
N LEU A 269 -13.85 3.10 9.77
CA LEU A 269 -13.67 3.78 8.48
C LEU A 269 -14.86 4.69 8.10
N TRP A 270 -15.95 4.67 8.87
CA TRP A 270 -17.02 5.66 8.73
C TRP A 270 -16.56 7.05 9.20
N ASP A 271 -15.54 7.12 10.05
CA ASP A 271 -14.88 8.37 10.42
C ASP A 271 -13.82 8.73 9.37
N PRO A 272 -14.00 9.80 8.57
CA PRO A 272 -13.04 10.20 7.54
C PRO A 272 -11.68 10.63 8.12
N GLU A 273 -11.61 10.94 9.42
CA GLU A 273 -10.39 11.35 10.12
C GLU A 273 -9.69 10.19 10.85
N THR A 274 -10.15 8.96 10.62
CA THR A 274 -9.61 7.78 11.30
C THR A 274 -8.11 7.59 11.02
N ARG A 275 -7.36 7.28 12.09
CA ARG A 275 -5.91 7.00 12.03
C ARG A 275 -5.59 5.54 12.36
N GLY A 276 -6.61 4.68 12.51
CA GLY A 276 -6.45 3.26 12.87
C GLY A 276 -5.59 2.47 11.89
N TRP A 277 -5.47 2.95 10.65
CA TRP A 277 -4.66 2.38 9.58
C TRP A 277 -3.52 3.32 9.14
N GLY A 278 -2.94 4.04 10.09
CA GLY A 278 -1.77 4.87 9.86
C GLY A 278 -2.08 6.25 9.28
N ALA A 279 -1.25 7.20 9.70
CA ALA A 279 -1.16 8.58 9.22
C ALA A 279 0.32 8.92 8.97
N ALA A 280 0.62 9.94 8.19
CA ALA A 280 1.99 10.45 8.05
C ALA A 280 2.57 10.87 9.41
N LEU A 281 3.89 11.04 9.50
CA LEU A 281 4.56 11.56 10.69
C LEU A 281 4.06 12.96 11.12
N GLY A 282 3.42 13.71 10.21
CA GLY A 282 2.71 14.97 10.49
C GLY A 282 1.20 14.82 10.72
N GLY A 283 0.61 13.63 10.60
CA GLY A 283 -0.83 13.40 10.78
C GLY A 283 -1.67 13.55 9.51
N GLU A 284 -1.05 13.79 8.34
CA GLU A 284 -1.68 13.73 7.02
C GLU A 284 -2.24 12.33 6.75
N THR A 285 -3.48 12.26 6.24
CA THR A 285 -4.18 10.99 5.99
C THR A 285 -4.17 10.59 4.51
N VAL A 286 -3.97 11.55 3.61
CA VAL A 286 -3.81 11.34 2.15
C VAL A 286 -2.34 11.07 1.86
N ILE A 287 -1.97 9.79 1.86
CA ILE A 287 -0.57 9.38 1.77
C ILE A 287 -0.41 8.23 0.78
N ARG A 288 0.84 7.86 0.53
CA ARG A 288 1.15 6.63 -0.19
C ARG A 288 0.78 5.41 0.67
N ARG A 289 -0.09 4.55 0.14
CA ARG A 289 -0.62 3.36 0.84
C ARG A 289 -0.45 2.11 0.00
N SER A 290 -0.47 0.97 0.68
CA SER A 290 -0.56 -0.34 0.06
C SER A 290 -1.59 -1.22 0.77
N ALA A 291 -2.13 -2.20 0.06
CA ALA A 291 -3.08 -3.16 0.61
C ALA A 291 -3.01 -4.47 -0.17
N ILE A 292 -3.51 -5.51 0.47
CA ILE A 292 -3.69 -6.82 -0.11
C ILE A 292 -5.11 -7.29 0.17
N ALA A 293 -5.76 -7.88 -0.81
CA ALA A 293 -7.13 -8.35 -0.69
C ALA A 293 -7.31 -9.72 -1.31
N LEU A 294 -8.27 -10.48 -0.80
CA LEU A 294 -8.65 -11.77 -1.33
C LEU A 294 -10.10 -11.70 -1.79
N ARG A 295 -10.37 -12.20 -2.99
CA ARG A 295 -11.73 -12.34 -3.51
C ARG A 295 -12.53 -13.35 -2.68
N LYS A 296 -13.85 -13.19 -2.63
CA LYS A 296 -14.77 -14.06 -1.86
C LYS A 296 -14.60 -15.56 -2.15
N ASP A 297 -14.34 -15.92 -3.40
CA ASP A 297 -14.12 -17.32 -3.81
C ASP A 297 -12.69 -17.84 -3.56
N ARG A 298 -11.82 -16.97 -2.99
CA ARG A 298 -10.40 -17.21 -2.69
C ARG A 298 -9.55 -17.60 -3.91
N GLN A 299 -10.02 -17.28 -5.12
CA GLN A 299 -9.30 -17.63 -6.35
C GLN A 299 -8.38 -16.52 -6.85
N VAL A 300 -8.61 -15.27 -6.42
CA VAL A 300 -7.85 -14.10 -6.85
C VAL A 300 -7.37 -13.31 -5.65
N LEU A 301 -6.07 -13.06 -5.63
CA LEU A 301 -5.39 -12.16 -4.71
C LEU A 301 -5.16 -10.83 -5.43
N TYR A 302 -5.45 -9.72 -4.76
CA TYR A 302 -5.22 -8.38 -5.26
C TYR A 302 -4.16 -7.69 -4.42
N VAL A 303 -3.22 -7.00 -5.06
CA VAL A 303 -2.23 -6.15 -4.40
C VAL A 303 -2.39 -4.74 -4.93
N GLY A 304 -2.67 -3.80 -4.05
CA GLY A 304 -2.86 -2.40 -4.39
C GLY A 304 -1.74 -1.52 -3.86
N VAL A 305 -1.31 -0.54 -4.66
CA VAL A 305 -0.44 0.57 -4.23
C VAL A 305 -1.00 1.90 -4.73
N SER A 306 -0.79 2.98 -4.00
CA SER A 306 -1.32 4.31 -4.33
C SER A 306 -0.36 5.40 -3.92
N ASN A 307 -0.41 6.56 -4.59
CA ASN A 307 0.44 7.72 -4.25
C ASN A 307 -0.21 8.64 -3.22
N HIS A 308 -1.53 8.85 -3.32
CA HIS A 308 -2.25 9.87 -2.55
C HIS A 308 -3.66 9.37 -2.20
N THR A 309 -3.77 8.52 -1.17
CA THR A 309 -5.09 8.00 -0.74
C THR A 309 -5.26 8.06 0.77
N THR A 310 -6.52 8.21 1.19
CA THR A 310 -6.92 7.93 2.57
C THR A 310 -7.06 6.42 2.80
N ALA A 311 -7.12 5.98 4.07
CA ALA A 311 -7.40 4.58 4.38
C ALA A 311 -8.74 4.12 3.79
N ARG A 312 -9.76 4.99 3.84
CA ARG A 312 -11.08 4.74 3.28
C ARG A 312 -11.06 4.60 1.77
N ALA A 313 -10.40 5.53 1.06
CA ALA A 313 -10.29 5.46 -0.40
C ALA A 313 -9.56 4.20 -0.85
N MET A 314 -8.46 3.83 -0.17
CA MET A 314 -7.75 2.57 -0.41
C MET A 314 -8.66 1.35 -0.18
N ALA A 315 -9.40 1.33 0.92
CA ALA A 315 -10.29 0.22 1.28
C ALA A 315 -11.42 0.03 0.25
N ASP A 316 -12.13 1.10 -0.08
CA ASP A 316 -13.24 1.04 -1.04
C ASP A 316 -12.77 0.69 -2.45
N GLY A 317 -11.64 1.25 -2.90
CA GLY A 317 -11.09 0.91 -4.21
C GLY A 317 -10.66 -0.54 -4.32
N MET A 318 -10.04 -1.10 -3.26
CA MET A 318 -9.72 -2.54 -3.20
C MET A 318 -10.96 -3.42 -3.13
N HIS A 319 -12.04 -2.95 -2.50
CA HIS A 319 -13.32 -3.66 -2.49
C HIS A 319 -14.00 -3.63 -3.87
N HIS A 320 -13.98 -2.46 -4.53
CA HIS A 320 -14.54 -2.24 -5.87
C HIS A 320 -13.94 -3.18 -6.93
N VAL A 321 -12.64 -3.44 -6.87
CA VAL A 321 -11.96 -4.39 -7.78
C VAL A 321 -12.24 -5.87 -7.48
N GLY A 322 -13.05 -6.17 -6.46
CA GLY A 322 -13.50 -7.51 -6.10
C GLY A 322 -12.87 -8.09 -4.83
N GLY A 323 -12.12 -7.29 -4.06
CA GLY A 323 -11.59 -7.69 -2.75
C GLY A 323 -12.70 -7.85 -1.71
N ASP A 324 -12.86 -9.04 -1.15
CA ASP A 324 -13.91 -9.34 -0.15
C ASP A 324 -13.37 -9.15 1.28
N THR A 325 -12.18 -9.69 1.54
CA THR A 325 -11.39 -9.39 2.74
C THR A 325 -10.13 -8.63 2.36
N VAL A 326 -9.94 -7.45 2.97
CA VAL A 326 -8.90 -6.48 2.60
C VAL A 326 -8.07 -6.13 3.84
N ALA A 327 -6.76 -6.33 3.74
CA ALA A 327 -5.78 -5.93 4.73
C ALA A 327 -4.98 -4.72 4.22
N GLN A 328 -4.90 -3.66 5.01
CA GLN A 328 -3.97 -2.58 4.69
C GLN A 328 -2.55 -2.97 5.10
N LEU A 329 -1.59 -2.77 4.20
CA LEU A 329 -0.16 -3.02 4.43
C LEU A 329 0.53 -1.72 4.89
N ASP A 330 1.86 -1.76 5.05
CA ASP A 330 2.64 -0.60 5.53
C ASP A 330 2.36 0.66 4.70
N VAL A 331 2.42 1.81 5.38
CA VAL A 331 2.20 3.12 4.77
C VAL A 331 3.45 3.98 4.96
N ASN A 332 3.97 4.50 3.86
CA ASN A 332 5.11 5.41 3.85
C ASN A 332 5.30 5.94 2.43
N TRP A 333 6.09 6.98 2.25
CA TRP A 333 6.56 7.38 0.92
C TRP A 333 7.52 6.35 0.30
N SER A 334 8.37 5.68 1.08
CA SER A 334 9.46 4.87 0.50
C SER A 334 9.16 3.37 0.36
N PHE A 335 8.15 2.83 1.04
CA PHE A 335 7.94 1.37 1.13
C PHE A 335 6.85 0.83 0.20
N PRO A 336 5.62 1.39 0.15
CA PRO A 336 4.58 0.94 -0.75
C PRO A 336 5.08 0.96 -2.20
N LYS A 337 5.24 -0.23 -2.77
CA LYS A 337 5.74 -0.44 -4.12
C LYS A 337 5.33 -1.83 -4.59
N PHE A 338 5.16 -1.98 -5.90
CA PHE A 338 4.99 -3.27 -6.55
C PHE A 338 6.03 -3.36 -7.65
N VAL A 339 6.90 -4.36 -7.59
CA VAL A 339 7.96 -4.58 -8.56
C VAL A 339 7.79 -5.91 -9.28
N VAL A 340 8.19 -5.94 -10.54
CA VAL A 340 8.45 -7.15 -11.31
C VAL A 340 9.95 -7.30 -11.51
N PHE A 341 10.36 -8.45 -12.03
CA PHE A 341 11.78 -8.75 -12.24
C PHE A 341 12.09 -8.87 -13.73
N GLU A 342 13.26 -8.38 -14.13
CA GLU A 342 13.79 -8.52 -15.48
C GLU A 342 15.28 -8.89 -15.44
N LYS A 343 15.82 -9.36 -16.57
CA LYS A 343 17.27 -9.56 -16.72
C LYS A 343 17.85 -8.36 -17.46
N ALA A 344 18.59 -7.52 -16.75
CA ALA A 344 19.36 -6.41 -17.31
C ALA A 344 20.86 -6.75 -17.23
N GLU A 345 21.57 -6.68 -18.36
CA GLU A 345 23.01 -7.00 -18.44
C GLU A 345 23.39 -8.38 -17.84
N GLY A 346 22.49 -9.35 -17.97
CA GLY A 346 22.68 -10.71 -17.44
C GLY A 346 22.39 -10.86 -15.94
N ALA A 347 22.08 -9.77 -15.22
CA ALA A 347 21.71 -9.79 -13.82
C ALA A 347 20.20 -9.60 -13.63
N LEU A 348 19.64 -10.28 -12.63
CA LEU A 348 18.26 -10.06 -12.22
C LEU A 348 18.13 -8.69 -11.53
N THR A 349 17.16 -7.89 -11.95
CA THR A 349 16.86 -6.56 -11.41
C THR A 349 15.37 -6.41 -11.15
N ALA A 350 15.02 -5.56 -10.17
CA ALA A 350 13.65 -5.21 -9.86
C ALA A 350 13.25 -3.92 -10.59
N LYS A 351 12.01 -3.85 -11.06
CA LYS A 351 11.47 -2.69 -11.78
C LYS A 351 10.00 -2.48 -11.41
N SER A 352 9.59 -1.22 -11.29
CA SER A 352 8.18 -0.89 -11.07
C SER A 352 7.37 -1.03 -12.35
N VAL A 353 6.14 -1.55 -12.23
CA VAL A 353 5.15 -1.54 -13.32
C VAL A 353 4.29 -0.26 -13.34
N PHE A 354 4.47 0.59 -12.32
CA PHE A 354 3.74 1.83 -12.12
C PHE A 354 4.69 3.03 -11.98
N ASP A 355 4.25 4.18 -12.46
CA ASP A 355 5.03 5.42 -12.34
C ASP A 355 5.01 5.98 -10.91
N GLY A 356 6.04 6.77 -10.58
CA GLY A 356 6.14 7.46 -9.28
C GLY A 356 6.78 6.64 -8.16
N PHE A 357 7.20 5.41 -8.42
CA PHE A 357 7.88 4.54 -7.45
C PHE A 357 9.37 4.41 -7.80
N LYS A 358 10.25 4.95 -6.94
CA LYS A 358 11.70 4.77 -7.07
C LYS A 358 12.07 3.36 -6.61
N ILE A 359 12.73 2.60 -7.47
CA ILE A 359 13.26 1.26 -7.16
C ILE A 359 14.78 1.37 -7.12
N GLU A 360 15.40 0.82 -6.07
CA GLU A 360 16.86 0.82 -5.93
C GLU A 360 17.46 -0.41 -6.63
N ASP A 361 18.70 -0.29 -7.09
CA ASP A 361 19.39 -1.37 -7.79
C ASP A 361 19.57 -2.58 -6.88
N GLY A 362 18.99 -3.72 -7.29
CA GLY A 362 19.03 -4.96 -6.51
C GLY A 362 18.10 -4.97 -5.29
N GLU A 363 17.07 -4.12 -5.25
CA GLU A 363 15.97 -4.21 -4.27
C GLU A 363 15.44 -5.66 -4.19
N PHE A 364 15.31 -6.18 -2.96
CA PHE A 364 14.92 -7.55 -2.60
C PHE A 364 15.86 -8.69 -3.05
N LEU A 365 16.81 -8.42 -3.95
CA LEU A 365 17.69 -9.44 -4.54
C LEU A 365 19.12 -9.41 -3.98
N LYS A 366 19.69 -8.21 -3.86
CA LYS A 366 21.09 -8.01 -3.46
C LYS A 366 21.21 -7.16 -2.20
N GLN A 367 20.25 -6.27 -1.95
CA GLN A 367 20.23 -5.40 -0.78
C GLN A 367 19.27 -5.97 0.27
N PRO A 368 19.77 -6.44 1.43
CA PRO A 368 18.95 -6.95 2.51
C PRO A 368 17.93 -5.91 3.00
N SER A 369 16.65 -6.19 2.81
CA SER A 369 15.57 -5.34 3.29
C SER A 369 15.53 -5.33 4.82
N VAL A 370 15.46 -4.13 5.39
CA VAL A 370 15.28 -3.93 6.83
C VAL A 370 13.86 -4.30 7.28
N ARG A 371 12.87 -4.15 6.38
CA ARG A 371 11.45 -4.45 6.57
C ARG A 371 11.10 -5.80 5.98
N ASP A 372 10.08 -6.45 6.51
CA ASP A 372 9.47 -7.60 5.85
C ASP A 372 8.84 -7.19 4.51
N PHE A 373 8.78 -8.15 3.60
CA PHE A 373 8.18 -7.98 2.29
C PHE A 373 7.63 -9.32 1.78
N PHE A 374 6.74 -9.23 0.81
CA PHE A 374 6.21 -10.37 0.11
C PHE A 374 6.85 -10.50 -1.26
N TYR A 375 7.00 -11.73 -1.73
CA TYR A 375 7.29 -12.01 -3.13
C TYR A 375 6.43 -13.14 -3.66
N VAL A 376 6.27 -13.16 -4.97
CA VAL A 376 5.39 -14.05 -5.69
C VAL A 376 6.21 -14.85 -6.68
N THR A 377 6.03 -16.16 -6.66
CA THR A 377 6.56 -17.06 -7.70
C THR A 377 5.43 -17.78 -8.42
N LEU A 378 5.68 -18.24 -9.64
CA LEU A 378 4.82 -19.25 -10.28
C LEU A 378 4.72 -20.47 -9.37
N ALA A 379 3.56 -21.12 -9.30
CA ALA A 379 3.42 -22.43 -8.66
C ALA A 379 4.28 -23.50 -9.39
N PRO A 380 4.71 -24.58 -8.69
CA PRO A 380 5.52 -25.63 -9.30
C PRO A 380 4.80 -26.35 -10.44
#